data_AF-A0A841VMV8-F1
#
_entry.id   AF-A0A841VMV8-F1
#
_cell.length_a   1.000
_cell.length_b   1.000
_cell.length_c   1.000
_cell.angle_alpha   90.00
_cell.angle_beta   90.00
_cell.angle_gamma   90.00
#
_symmetry.space_group_name_H-M   'P 1'
#
loop_
_entity.id
_entity.type
_entity.pdbx_description
1 polymer ?
#
loop_
_entity_poly.entity_id
_entity_poly.type
_entity_poly.pdbx_seq_one_letter_code
_entity_poly.pdbx_strand_id
1 'polypeptide(L)'
;MLTAFTAGLLLITVSELGDKTFFIAVILAMHHSRRLVFIGVTAALAAMTILSVLFGQAASLLPKVYIHYAEIVLFIAFGIKLLYDASKMSSAACDTEVIEEAEAAVKKADLELPKKKTSLAIVIEAFILTFMAEWGDRTQIATIALAAGNNPIGVTVGAILGHAICAAIAVIGGKMIAGRISERQLTFVGGCLFLVFGIVAAIEGA
;
A
#
# COMPACT_ATOMS: atom_id res chain seq x y z
N MET A 1 -18.90 10.15 -1.89
CA MET A 1 -18.90 9.06 -0.88
C MET A 1 -18.61 7.72 -1.54
N LEU A 2 -19.52 7.20 -2.38
CA LEU A 2 -19.29 5.92 -3.08
C LEU A 2 -18.07 5.98 -4.02
N THR A 3 -17.92 7.06 -4.80
CA THR A 3 -16.77 7.29 -5.69
C THR A 3 -15.43 7.26 -4.94
N ALA A 4 -15.36 8.02 -3.84
CA ALA A 4 -14.20 8.07 -2.96
C ALA A 4 -13.87 6.70 -2.34
N PHE A 5 -14.90 5.95 -1.92
CA PHE A 5 -14.75 4.58 -1.41
C PHE A 5 -14.21 3.64 -2.48
N THR A 6 -14.79 3.65 -3.69
CA THR A 6 -14.34 2.79 -4.78
C THR A 6 -12.94 3.15 -5.26
N ALA A 7 -12.61 4.45 -5.31
CA ALA A 7 -11.28 4.91 -5.68
C ALA A 7 -10.23 4.46 -4.65
N GLY A 8 -10.47 4.69 -3.36
CA GLY A 8 -9.57 4.24 -2.30
C GLY A 8 -9.42 2.71 -2.26
N LEU A 9 -10.52 1.97 -2.39
CA LEU A 9 -10.49 0.51 -2.42
C LEU A 9 -9.67 -0.02 -3.60
N LEU A 10 -9.95 0.45 -4.82
CA LEU A 10 -9.27 -0.02 -6.03
C LEU A 10 -7.79 0.39 -6.04
N LEU A 11 -7.50 1.66 -5.70
CA LEU A 11 -6.15 2.18 -5.66
C LEU A 11 -5.28 1.33 -4.74
N ILE A 12 -5.72 1.16 -3.49
CA ILE A 12 -4.96 0.44 -2.48
C ILE A 12 -4.86 -1.03 -2.85
N THR A 13 -5.96 -1.71 -3.16
CA THR A 13 -5.90 -3.15 -3.43
C THR A 13 -4.99 -3.49 -4.62
N VAL A 14 -5.01 -2.68 -5.68
CA VAL A 14 -4.19 -2.95 -6.87
C VAL A 14 -2.72 -2.58 -6.64
N SER A 15 -2.45 -1.50 -5.92
CA SER A 15 -1.09 -0.95 -5.80
C SER A 15 -0.29 -1.59 -4.67
N GLU A 16 -0.97 -2.14 -3.66
CA GLU A 16 -0.35 -2.82 -2.51
C GLU A 16 -0.20 -4.33 -2.72
N LEU A 17 -0.97 -4.91 -3.64
CA LEU A 17 -0.90 -6.35 -3.87
C LEU A 17 0.46 -6.70 -4.44
N GLY A 18 1.20 -7.58 -3.74
CA GLY A 18 2.54 -8.00 -4.12
C GLY A 18 3.62 -6.93 -4.01
N ASP A 19 3.37 -5.85 -3.27
CA ASP A 19 4.41 -4.89 -2.89
C ASP A 19 5.25 -5.42 -1.70
N LYS A 20 6.29 -4.68 -1.33
CA LYS A 20 7.21 -4.99 -0.23
C LYS A 20 6.48 -5.35 1.06
N THR A 21 5.46 -4.59 1.45
CA THR A 21 4.73 -4.81 2.71
C THR A 21 3.80 -6.00 2.66
N PHE A 22 3.26 -6.33 1.48
CA PHE A 22 2.57 -7.58 1.23
C PHE A 22 3.51 -8.77 1.51
N PHE A 23 4.75 -8.73 1.00
CA PHE A 23 5.72 -9.79 1.27
C PHE A 23 6.24 -9.81 2.72
N ILE A 24 6.39 -8.65 3.38
CA ILE A 24 6.67 -8.59 4.83
C ILE A 24 5.57 -9.34 5.60
N ALA A 25 4.29 -9.09 5.28
CA ALA A 25 3.16 -9.77 5.92
C ALA A 25 3.16 -11.29 5.64
N VAL A 26 3.49 -11.73 4.41
CA VAL A 26 3.67 -13.15 4.08
C VAL A 26 4.74 -13.77 4.97
N ILE A 27 5.94 -13.16 5.05
CA ILE A 27 7.09 -13.71 5.76
C ILE A 27 6.85 -13.75 7.27
N LEU A 28 6.30 -12.69 7.84
CA LEU A 28 5.91 -12.68 9.26
C LEU A 28 4.87 -13.76 9.55
N ALA A 29 3.90 -13.99 8.66
CA ALA A 29 2.89 -15.05 8.82
C ALA A 29 3.45 -16.47 8.69
N MET A 30 4.66 -16.64 8.14
CA MET A 30 5.39 -17.92 8.15
C MET A 30 6.12 -18.16 9.48
N HIS A 31 6.60 -17.11 10.13
CA HIS A 31 7.37 -17.17 11.38
C HIS A 31 6.47 -17.13 12.63
N HIS A 32 5.31 -16.49 12.52
CA HIS A 32 4.43 -16.17 13.63
C HIS A 32 2.98 -16.56 13.36
N SER A 33 2.13 -16.44 14.38
CA SER A 33 0.72 -16.78 14.23
C SER A 33 0.02 -15.79 13.29
N ARG A 34 -0.57 -16.33 12.22
CA ARG A 34 -1.28 -15.59 11.16
C ARG A 34 -2.24 -14.52 11.70
N ARG A 35 -3.01 -14.84 12.74
CA ARG A 35 -3.97 -13.91 13.34
C ARG A 35 -3.31 -12.68 13.95
N LEU A 36 -2.20 -12.85 14.65
CA LEU A 36 -1.49 -11.73 15.28
C LEU A 36 -0.81 -10.85 14.23
N VAL A 37 -0.20 -11.47 13.22
CA VAL A 37 0.38 -10.74 12.09
C VAL A 37 -0.68 -9.93 11.37
N PHE A 38 -1.84 -10.53 11.05
CA PHE A 38 -2.94 -9.83 10.41
C PHE A 38 -3.41 -8.60 11.21
N ILE A 39 -3.54 -8.72 12.53
CA ILE A 39 -3.92 -7.61 13.42
C ILE A 39 -2.86 -6.50 13.37
N GLY A 40 -1.57 -6.85 13.50
CA GLY A 40 -0.48 -5.87 13.49
C GLY A 40 -0.34 -5.13 12.16
N VAL A 41 -0.34 -5.87 11.05
CA VAL A 41 -0.27 -5.32 9.68
C VAL A 41 -1.47 -4.43 9.40
N THR A 42 -2.69 -4.91 9.64
CA THR A 42 -3.91 -4.12 9.37
C THR A 42 -3.97 -2.87 10.24
N ALA A 43 -3.54 -2.95 11.52
CA ALA A 43 -3.48 -1.78 12.39
C ALA A 43 -2.46 -0.74 11.90
N ALA A 44 -1.29 -1.17 11.41
CA ALA A 44 -0.30 -0.27 10.83
C ALA A 44 -0.81 0.44 9.58
N LEU A 45 -1.38 -0.32 8.64
CA LEU A 45 -1.92 0.21 7.39
C LEU A 45 -3.11 1.14 7.66
N ALA A 46 -3.96 0.82 8.63
CA ALA A 46 -5.05 1.70 9.05
C ALA A 46 -4.53 2.99 9.68
N ALA A 47 -3.52 2.92 10.55
CA ALA A 47 -2.90 4.10 11.14
C ALA A 47 -2.28 5.01 10.08
N MET A 48 -1.56 4.43 9.11
CA MET A 48 -0.98 5.15 7.97
C MET A 48 -2.09 5.79 7.12
N THR A 49 -3.15 5.05 6.80
CA THR A 49 -4.30 5.58 6.02
C THR A 49 -4.93 6.77 6.72
N ILE A 50 -5.18 6.67 8.02
CA ILE A 50 -5.77 7.77 8.80
C ILE A 50 -4.84 8.99 8.77
N LEU A 51 -3.53 8.80 8.97
CA LEU A 51 -2.56 9.88 8.91
C LEU A 51 -2.56 10.57 7.53
N SER A 52 -2.59 9.80 6.46
CA SER A 52 -2.66 10.28 5.07
C SER A 52 -3.93 11.08 4.81
N VAL A 53 -5.07 10.59 5.28
CA VAL A 53 -6.34 11.30 5.13
C VAL A 53 -6.33 12.59 5.94
N LEU A 54 -5.73 12.61 7.13
CA LEU A 54 -5.56 13.84 7.91
C LEU A 54 -4.68 14.87 7.18
N PHE A 55 -3.58 14.43 6.54
CA PHE A 55 -2.78 15.31 5.69
C PHE A 55 -3.55 15.79 4.45
N GLY A 56 -4.34 14.92 3.82
CA GLY A 56 -5.23 15.30 2.72
C GLY A 56 -6.28 16.33 3.14
N GLN A 57 -6.87 16.16 4.32
CA GLN A 57 -7.79 17.16 4.89
C GLN A 57 -7.09 18.48 5.23
N ALA A 58 -5.86 18.45 5.73
CA ALA A 58 -5.08 19.67 5.88
C ALA A 58 -4.77 20.34 4.53
N ALA A 59 -4.45 19.57 3.49
CA ALA A 59 -4.25 20.07 2.14
C ALA A 59 -5.54 20.63 1.52
N SER A 60 -6.71 20.13 1.93
CA SER A 60 -8.04 20.61 1.50
C SER A 60 -8.34 22.06 1.92
N LEU A 61 -7.52 22.66 2.79
CA LEU A 61 -7.56 24.08 3.12
C LEU A 61 -7.06 24.98 1.96
N LEU A 62 -6.34 24.42 1.00
CA LEU A 62 -5.92 25.13 -0.20
C LEU A 62 -7.10 25.30 -1.19
N PRO A 63 -7.06 26.33 -2.06
CA PRO A 63 -8.08 26.47 -3.10
C PRO A 63 -8.21 25.22 -3.97
N LYS A 64 -9.44 24.76 -4.18
CA LYS A 64 -9.76 23.50 -4.88
C LYS A 64 -9.11 23.36 -6.26
N VAL A 65 -8.95 24.47 -6.98
CA VAL A 65 -8.29 24.51 -8.29
C VAL A 65 -6.86 23.95 -8.21
N TYR A 66 -6.10 24.30 -7.18
CA TYR A 66 -4.72 23.80 -7.02
C TYR A 66 -4.70 22.32 -6.66
N ILE A 67 -5.63 21.87 -5.82
CA ILE A 67 -5.75 20.46 -5.43
C ILE A 67 -6.10 19.61 -6.65
N HIS A 68 -7.06 20.07 -7.44
CA HIS A 68 -7.49 19.37 -8.65
C HIS A 68 -6.34 19.19 -9.64
N TYR A 69 -5.60 20.25 -9.97
CA TYR A 69 -4.44 20.13 -10.85
C TYR A 69 -3.29 19.32 -10.23
N ALA A 70 -3.06 19.44 -8.92
CA ALA A 70 -2.04 18.65 -8.23
C ALA A 70 -2.37 17.15 -8.28
N GLU A 71 -3.64 16.78 -8.05
CA GLU A 71 -4.14 15.40 -8.14
C GLU A 71 -3.92 14.82 -9.54
N ILE A 72 -4.30 15.55 -10.61
CA ILE A 72 -4.09 15.12 -12.00
C ILE A 72 -2.60 14.88 -12.27
N VAL A 73 -1.76 15.87 -11.94
CA VAL A 73 -0.31 15.78 -12.19
C VAL A 73 0.30 14.61 -11.43
N LEU A 74 -0.08 14.42 -10.17
CA LEU A 74 0.40 13.35 -9.30
C LEU A 74 0.04 11.98 -9.86
N PHE A 75 -1.23 11.77 -10.21
CA PHE A 75 -1.70 10.49 -10.76
C PHE A 75 -1.06 10.17 -12.11
N ILE A 76 -0.97 11.15 -13.01
CA ILE A 76 -0.30 10.95 -14.30
C ILE A 76 1.19 10.67 -14.12
N ALA A 77 1.89 11.42 -13.25
CA ALA A 77 3.32 11.25 -13.02
C ALA A 77 3.65 9.87 -12.43
N PHE A 78 2.91 9.44 -11.40
CA PHE A 78 3.08 8.09 -10.84
C PHE A 78 2.69 7.01 -11.85
N GLY A 79 1.61 7.20 -12.62
CA GLY A 79 1.21 6.26 -13.66
C GLY A 79 2.31 6.03 -14.70
N ILE A 80 2.89 7.10 -15.24
CA ILE A 80 4.01 7.01 -16.19
C ILE A 80 5.23 6.37 -15.53
N LYS A 81 5.57 6.77 -14.30
CA LYS A 81 6.72 6.21 -13.57
C LYS A 81 6.58 4.70 -13.38
N LEU A 82 5.42 4.23 -12.93
CA LEU A 82 5.17 2.80 -12.70
C LEU A 82 5.23 2.00 -14.01
N LEU A 83 4.66 2.52 -15.11
CA LEU A 83 4.79 1.88 -16.41
C LEU A 83 6.24 1.81 -16.90
N TYR A 84 7.03 2.86 -16.65
CA TYR A 84 8.45 2.88 -16.95
C TYR A 84 9.22 1.85 -16.12
N ASP A 85 8.98 1.81 -14.81
CA ASP A 85 9.61 0.86 -13.89
C ASP A 85 9.26 -0.58 -14.31
N ALA A 86 7.99 -0.87 -14.60
CA ALA A 86 7.54 -2.17 -15.10
C ALA A 86 8.20 -2.56 -16.44
N SER A 87 8.46 -1.59 -17.34
CA SER A 87 9.12 -1.86 -18.63
C SER A 87 10.60 -2.25 -18.48
N LYS A 88 11.24 -1.82 -17.39
CA LYS A 88 12.64 -2.12 -17.07
C LYS A 88 12.82 -3.41 -16.27
N MET A 89 11.75 -3.90 -15.64
CA MET A 89 11.79 -5.14 -14.85
C MET A 89 11.96 -6.36 -15.77
N SER A 90 13.04 -7.12 -15.54
CA SER A 90 13.27 -8.41 -16.20
C SER A 90 12.38 -9.50 -15.58
N SER A 91 11.78 -10.36 -16.41
CA SER A 91 10.69 -11.27 -16.02
C SER A 91 11.08 -12.40 -15.05
N ALA A 92 12.36 -12.58 -14.69
CA ALA A 92 12.82 -13.74 -13.93
C ALA A 92 13.61 -13.42 -12.64
N ALA A 93 14.11 -12.19 -12.46
CA ALA A 93 14.93 -11.80 -11.30
C ALA A 93 14.15 -11.01 -10.22
N CYS A 94 13.10 -10.28 -10.62
CA CYS A 94 12.38 -9.32 -9.78
C CYS A 94 11.62 -9.97 -8.61
N ASP A 95 10.97 -11.11 -8.84
CA ASP A 95 10.18 -11.80 -7.80
C ASP A 95 11.06 -12.23 -6.62
N THR A 96 12.38 -12.35 -6.80
CA THR A 96 13.32 -12.68 -5.73
C THR A 96 13.78 -11.44 -4.97
N GLU A 97 14.01 -10.31 -5.63
CA GLU A 97 14.53 -9.08 -4.99
C GLU A 97 13.56 -8.53 -3.91
N VAL A 98 12.27 -8.36 -4.23
CA VAL A 98 11.29 -7.86 -3.25
C VAL A 98 11.11 -8.82 -2.08
N ILE A 99 11.16 -10.13 -2.36
CA ILE A 99 11.11 -11.16 -1.32
C ILE A 99 12.36 -11.10 -0.44
N GLU A 100 13.55 -10.95 -1.02
CA GLU A 100 14.81 -10.81 -0.29
C GLU A 100 14.83 -9.55 0.57
N GLU A 101 14.33 -8.42 0.07
CA GLU A 101 14.19 -7.20 0.86
C GLU A 101 13.26 -7.38 2.06
N ALA A 102 12.11 -8.02 1.84
CA ALA A 102 11.15 -8.31 2.90
C ALA A 102 11.73 -9.32 3.91
N GLU A 103 12.47 -10.34 3.45
CA GLU A 103 13.16 -11.29 4.32
C GLU A 103 14.25 -10.62 5.15
N ALA A 104 15.03 -9.72 4.55
CA ALA A 104 16.08 -8.99 5.23
C ALA A 104 15.49 -8.08 6.33
N ALA A 105 14.37 -7.40 6.05
CA ALA A 105 13.66 -6.59 7.03
C ALA A 105 13.16 -7.43 8.23
N VAL A 106 12.55 -8.59 7.97
CA VAL A 106 12.07 -9.48 9.03
C VAL A 106 13.21 -10.12 9.81
N LYS A 107 14.27 -10.60 9.15
CA LYS A 107 15.46 -11.17 9.82
C LYS A 107 16.12 -10.16 10.75
N LYS A 108 16.22 -8.90 10.33
CA LYS A 108 16.77 -7.83 11.16
C LYS A 108 15.92 -7.61 12.42
N ALA A 109 14.59 -7.58 12.28
CA ALA A 109 13.69 -7.46 13.43
C ALA A 109 13.74 -8.67 14.38
N ASP A 110 13.86 -9.88 13.83
CA ASP A 110 14.03 -11.11 14.60
C ASP A 110 15.33 -11.10 15.43
N LEU A 111 16.41 -10.47 14.95
CA LEU A 111 17.69 -10.35 15.66
C LEU A 111 17.65 -9.37 16.83
N GLU A 112 16.86 -8.30 16.71
CA GLU A 112 16.75 -7.24 17.73
C GLU A 112 15.80 -7.62 18.87
N LEU A 113 15.02 -8.69 18.72
CA LEU A 113 13.99 -9.10 19.69
C LEU A 113 14.32 -10.42 20.42
N PRO A 114 13.85 -10.60 21.67
CA PRO A 114 14.11 -11.81 22.45
C PRO A 114 13.44 -13.07 21.85
N LYS A 115 14.14 -14.22 21.90
CA LYS A 115 13.75 -15.52 21.27
C LYS A 115 12.36 -16.07 21.66
N LYS A 116 11.78 -15.66 22.79
CA LYS A 116 10.38 -15.96 23.15
C LYS A 116 9.56 -14.68 23.02
N LYS A 117 8.93 -14.48 21.86
CA LYS A 117 8.04 -13.34 21.63
C LYS A 117 6.69 -13.60 22.31
N THR A 118 6.24 -12.64 23.12
CA THR A 118 4.85 -12.61 23.59
C THR A 118 3.91 -12.31 22.41
N SER A 119 2.62 -12.64 22.54
CA SER A 119 1.64 -12.31 21.50
C SER A 119 1.64 -10.82 21.13
N LEU A 120 1.81 -9.95 22.13
CA LEU A 120 1.89 -8.50 21.94
C LEU A 120 3.16 -8.08 21.19
N ALA A 121 4.31 -8.71 21.46
CA ALA A 121 5.55 -8.42 20.74
C ALA A 121 5.43 -8.71 19.23
N ILE A 122 4.75 -9.80 18.86
CA ILE A 122 4.49 -10.16 17.46
C ILE A 122 3.62 -9.08 16.79
N VAL A 123 2.57 -8.61 17.47
CA VAL A 123 1.70 -7.55 16.93
C VAL A 123 2.47 -6.24 16.75
N ILE A 124 3.28 -5.85 17.74
CA ILE A 124 4.09 -4.62 17.67
C ILE A 124 5.13 -4.70 16.56
N GLU A 125 5.81 -5.83 16.42
CA GLU A 125 6.78 -6.04 15.35
C GLU A 125 6.13 -5.93 13.96
N ALA A 126 5.03 -6.66 13.74
CA ALA A 126 4.29 -6.60 12.49
C ALA A 126 3.80 -5.18 12.21
N PHE A 127 3.35 -4.47 13.25
CA PHE A 127 2.95 -3.08 13.14
C PHE A 127 4.12 -2.18 12.72
N ILE A 128 5.24 -2.19 13.45
CA ILE A 128 6.38 -1.30 13.21
C ILE A 128 7.00 -1.56 11.83
N LEU A 129 7.21 -2.83 11.47
CA LEU A 129 7.81 -3.17 10.18
C LEU A 129 6.95 -2.72 9.01
N THR A 130 5.64 -2.98 9.09
CA THR A 130 4.71 -2.56 8.03
C THR A 130 4.63 -1.04 7.96
N PHE A 131 4.45 -0.36 9.10
CA PHE A 131 4.30 1.08 9.16
C PHE A 131 5.55 1.82 8.63
N MET A 132 6.74 1.34 8.97
CA MET A 132 7.99 1.93 8.49
C MET A 132 8.25 1.64 7.02
N ALA A 133 7.82 0.47 6.53
CA ALA A 133 7.96 0.14 5.11
C ALA A 133 7.00 0.96 4.22
N GLU A 134 5.82 1.35 4.73
CA GLU A 134 4.86 2.23 4.04
C GLU A 134 5.13 3.73 4.21
N TRP A 135 6.13 4.11 5.01
CA TRP A 135 6.31 5.52 5.33
C TRP A 135 6.85 6.31 4.15
N GLY A 136 6.05 7.26 3.65
CA GLY A 136 6.40 8.14 2.54
C GLY A 136 6.27 7.49 1.17
N ASP A 137 5.53 6.38 1.07
CA ASP A 137 5.40 5.61 -0.14
C ASP A 137 4.43 6.25 -1.17
N ARG A 138 4.28 5.58 -2.32
CA ARG A 138 3.43 6.04 -3.43
C ARG A 138 1.95 6.03 -3.05
N THR A 139 1.47 5.01 -2.34
CA THR A 139 0.05 4.89 -1.99
C THR A 139 -0.33 5.85 -0.88
N GLN A 140 0.61 6.20 0.02
CA GLN A 140 0.46 7.28 0.97
C GLN A 140 0.17 8.61 0.27
N ILE A 141 1.03 8.99 -0.68
CA ILE A 141 0.91 10.25 -1.42
C ILE A 141 -0.38 10.29 -2.25
N ALA A 142 -0.75 9.17 -2.89
CA ALA A 142 -2.00 9.07 -3.64
C ALA A 142 -3.24 9.14 -2.73
N THR A 143 -3.19 8.56 -1.53
CA THR A 143 -4.26 8.65 -0.53
C THR A 143 -4.44 10.08 -0.02
N ILE A 144 -3.34 10.82 0.19
CA ILE A 144 -3.38 12.25 0.54
C ILE A 144 -4.09 13.05 -0.56
N ALA A 145 -3.73 12.83 -1.83
CA ALA A 145 -4.35 13.51 -2.97
C ALA A 145 -5.85 13.20 -3.07
N LEU A 146 -6.22 11.92 -3.01
CA LEU A 146 -7.63 11.50 -3.02
C LEU A 146 -8.41 12.13 -1.87
N ALA A 147 -7.87 12.11 -0.65
CA ALA A 147 -8.53 12.67 0.52
C ALA A 147 -8.64 14.20 0.51
N ALA A 148 -7.79 14.90 -0.24
CA ALA A 148 -7.85 16.34 -0.42
C ALA A 148 -8.96 16.75 -1.42
N GLY A 149 -9.13 15.99 -2.50
CA GLY A 149 -10.14 16.25 -3.55
C GLY A 149 -11.51 15.63 -3.28
N ASN A 150 -11.58 14.56 -2.49
CA ASN A 150 -12.79 13.74 -2.33
C ASN A 150 -13.28 13.66 -0.88
N ASN A 151 -14.37 12.91 -0.66
CA ASN A 151 -14.90 12.68 0.68
C ASN A 151 -13.93 11.81 1.51
N PRO A 152 -13.40 12.32 2.65
CA PRO A 152 -12.36 11.64 3.42
C PRO A 152 -12.84 10.33 4.03
N ILE A 153 -14.10 10.24 4.49
CA ILE A 153 -14.64 9.02 5.10
C ILE A 153 -14.71 7.90 4.06
N GLY A 154 -15.14 8.22 2.84
CA GLY A 154 -15.14 7.29 1.72
C GLY A 154 -13.73 6.75 1.44
N VAL A 155 -12.75 7.65 1.29
CA VAL A 155 -11.34 7.27 1.08
C VAL A 155 -10.83 6.37 2.21
N THR A 156 -11.00 6.78 3.47
CA THR A 156 -10.53 6.02 4.65
C THR A 156 -11.10 4.60 4.67
N VAL A 157 -12.42 4.46 4.53
CA VAL A 157 -13.07 3.13 4.63
C VAL A 157 -12.69 2.25 3.45
N GLY A 158 -12.62 2.81 2.24
CA GLY A 158 -12.20 2.09 1.04
C GLY A 158 -10.75 1.61 1.13
N ALA A 159 -9.83 2.52 1.50
CA ALA A 159 -8.41 2.23 1.64
C ALA A 159 -8.13 1.19 2.74
N ILE A 160 -8.71 1.35 3.94
CA ILE A 160 -8.54 0.37 5.04
C ILE A 160 -9.06 -1.01 4.62
N LEU A 161 -10.21 -1.07 3.95
CA LEU A 161 -10.73 -2.35 3.44
C LEU A 161 -9.78 -2.96 2.39
N GLY A 162 -9.24 -2.14 1.49
CA GLY A 162 -8.26 -2.58 0.49
C GLY A 162 -6.99 -3.15 1.12
N HIS A 163 -6.45 -2.48 2.13
CA HIS A 163 -5.32 -2.97 2.92
C HIS A 163 -5.65 -4.27 3.66
N ALA A 164 -6.83 -4.36 4.29
CA ALA A 164 -7.26 -5.57 4.97
C ALA A 164 -7.40 -6.77 4.01
N ILE A 165 -7.86 -6.54 2.77
CA ILE A 165 -7.90 -7.57 1.72
C ILE A 165 -6.48 -8.04 1.38
N CYS A 166 -5.55 -7.11 1.12
CA CYS A 166 -4.16 -7.43 0.79
C CYS A 166 -3.48 -8.19 1.94
N ALA A 167 -3.65 -7.73 3.18
CA ALA A 167 -3.12 -8.37 4.38
C ALA A 167 -3.71 -9.77 4.59
N ALA A 168 -5.00 -9.96 4.33
CA ALA A 168 -5.64 -11.28 4.43
C ALA A 168 -5.07 -12.25 3.39
N ILE A 169 -4.91 -11.80 2.15
CA ILE A 169 -4.30 -12.59 1.06
C ILE A 169 -2.86 -12.96 1.44
N ALA A 170 -2.04 -12.02 1.90
CA ALA A 170 -0.66 -12.27 2.32
C ALA A 170 -0.57 -13.32 3.44
N VAL A 171 -1.32 -13.10 4.51
CA VAL A 171 -1.28 -13.93 5.72
C VAL A 171 -1.84 -15.34 5.47
N ILE A 172 -2.87 -15.48 4.64
CA ILE A 172 -3.44 -16.78 4.27
C ILE A 172 -2.54 -17.50 3.26
N GLY A 173 -1.99 -16.74 2.30
CA GLY A 173 -1.19 -17.25 1.20
C GLY A 173 0.09 -17.96 1.61
N GLY A 174 0.78 -17.44 2.64
CA GLY A 174 2.02 -18.03 3.15
C GLY A 174 3.03 -18.37 2.05
N LYS A 175 3.74 -19.50 2.20
CA LYS A 175 4.74 -19.97 1.22
C LYS A 175 4.20 -20.23 -0.18
N MET A 176 2.88 -20.38 -0.37
CA MET A 176 2.31 -20.72 -1.67
C MET A 176 2.26 -19.54 -2.64
N ILE A 177 2.25 -18.31 -2.11
CA ILE A 177 2.19 -17.08 -2.90
C ILE A 177 3.59 -16.55 -3.23
N ALA A 178 4.58 -16.83 -2.36
CA ALA A 178 5.97 -16.47 -2.58
C ALA A 178 6.49 -17.04 -3.91
N GLY A 179 6.87 -16.16 -4.85
CA GLY A 179 7.38 -16.52 -6.18
C GLY A 179 6.32 -16.86 -7.24
N ARG A 180 5.02 -16.61 -6.98
CA ARG A 180 3.95 -16.76 -7.99
C ARG A 180 3.30 -15.46 -8.43
N ILE A 181 3.59 -14.38 -7.72
CA ILE A 181 3.07 -13.05 -8.02
C ILE A 181 4.17 -12.28 -8.73
N SER A 182 3.90 -11.88 -9.97
CA SER A 182 4.85 -11.09 -10.75
C SER A 182 4.75 -9.62 -10.37
N GLU A 183 5.78 -9.09 -9.71
CA GLU A 183 5.87 -7.68 -9.33
C GLU A 183 5.74 -6.77 -10.57
N ARG A 184 6.33 -7.18 -11.70
CA ARG A 184 6.21 -6.47 -12.97
C ARG A 184 4.76 -6.28 -13.41
N GLN A 185 3.95 -7.34 -13.32
CA GLN A 185 2.54 -7.26 -13.72
C GLN A 185 1.76 -6.34 -12.78
N LEU A 186 2.00 -6.41 -11.48
CA LEU A 186 1.34 -5.55 -10.50
C LEU A 186 1.72 -4.09 -10.68
N THR A 187 3.02 -3.81 -10.87
CA THR A 187 3.53 -2.47 -11.15
C THR A 187 2.93 -1.90 -12.44
N PHE A 188 2.81 -2.73 -13.48
CA PHE A 188 2.15 -2.34 -14.73
C PHE A 188 0.67 -2.00 -14.52
N VAL A 189 -0.09 -2.89 -13.86
CA VAL A 189 -1.52 -2.69 -13.60
C VAL A 189 -1.75 -1.47 -12.69
N GLY A 190 -0.92 -1.29 -11.67
CA GLY A 190 -0.91 -0.09 -10.83
C GLY A 190 -0.65 1.18 -11.64
N GLY A 191 0.36 1.16 -12.53
CA GLY A 191 0.63 2.26 -13.45
C GLY A 191 -0.56 2.62 -14.34
N CYS A 192 -1.21 1.62 -14.94
CA CYS A 192 -2.45 1.83 -15.70
C CYS A 192 -3.56 2.43 -14.83
N LEU A 193 -3.76 1.95 -13.60
CA LEU A 193 -4.79 2.45 -12.70
C LEU A 193 -4.56 3.91 -12.32
N PHE A 194 -3.31 4.28 -12.01
CA PHE A 194 -2.94 5.67 -11.73
C PHE A 194 -3.21 6.58 -12.94
N LEU A 195 -2.90 6.15 -14.16
CA LEU A 195 -3.26 6.90 -15.37
C LEU A 195 -4.77 7.07 -15.54
N VAL A 196 -5.55 6.00 -15.29
CA VAL A 196 -7.01 6.07 -15.34
C VAL A 196 -7.54 7.10 -14.34
N PHE A 197 -7.05 7.12 -13.10
CA PHE A 197 -7.46 8.13 -12.13
C PHE A 197 -7.07 9.55 -12.55
N GLY A 198 -5.86 9.74 -13.11
CA GLY A 198 -5.43 11.03 -13.63
C GLY A 198 -6.32 11.54 -14.77
N ILE A 199 -6.72 10.65 -15.69
CA ILE A 199 -7.64 10.98 -16.79
C ILE A 199 -9.05 11.28 -16.27
N VAL A 200 -9.56 10.47 -15.35
CA VAL A 200 -10.89 10.70 -14.74
C VAL A 200 -10.92 12.05 -14.04
N ALA A 201 -9.91 12.35 -13.22
CA ALA A 201 -9.78 13.65 -12.56
C ALA A 201 -9.75 14.80 -13.58
N ALA A 202 -9.01 14.67 -14.69
CA ALA A 202 -8.96 15.70 -15.72
C ALA A 202 -10.30 15.94 -16.45
N ILE A 203 -11.16 14.90 -16.55
CA ILE A 203 -12.48 15.00 -17.20
C ILE A 203 -13.53 15.57 -16.24
N GLU A 204 -13.47 15.22 -14.95
CA GLU A 204 -14.46 15.67 -13.96
C GLU A 204 -14.42 17.19 -13.71
N GLY A 205 -13.31 17.86 -14.02
CA GLY A 205 -13.16 19.32 -13.87
C GLY A 205 -13.04 19.77 -12.41
N ALA A 206 -12.60 21.03 -12.21
CA ALA A 206 -12.33 21.62 -10.89
C ALA A 206 -13.57 22.15 -10.16
#